data_AF-A0A852U9Z7-F1
#
_entry.id   AF-A0A852U9Z7-F1
#
_cell.length_a   1.000
_cell.length_b   1.000
_cell.length_c   1.000
_cell.angle_alpha   90.00
_cell.angle_beta   90.00
_cell.angle_gamma   90.00
#
_symmetry.space_group_name_H-M   'P 1'
#
loop_
_entity.id
_entity.type
_entity.pdbx_description
1 polymer ?
#
loop_
_entity_poly.entity_id
_entity_poly.type
_entity_poly.pdbx_seq_one_letter_code
_entity_poly.pdbx_strand_id
1 'polypeptide(L)'
;MTSSPYLVNIATIVGKAGTMRTLELDFDAPERIGEGLGYIEKGTPIELDVRLEVLHDGILATASLESRMSGECSRCLTPLDEPLRVDFAELFAYARDEALEYEVHDDTVDLEPPVRDAVVLALPFQPVCRPDCLGLDPETGEKLVEPLEEQAPAVDPRWAALAGFGASTEAAEEPATGSEEVAGPRETDVREGTRNHDYKGESGQR
;
A
#
# COMPACT_ATOMS: atom_id res chain seq x y z
N MET A 1 34.98 12.79 2.81
CA MET A 1 34.03 11.68 2.58
C MET A 1 33.05 11.77 3.72
N THR A 2 31.91 12.40 3.49
CA THR A 2 30.85 12.49 4.49
C THR A 2 30.29 11.06 4.62
N SER A 3 30.38 10.46 5.80
CA SER A 3 29.78 9.14 6.07
C SER A 3 28.29 9.24 5.76
N SER A 4 27.72 8.25 5.06
CA SER A 4 26.27 8.19 4.84
C SER A 4 25.55 8.19 6.20
N PRO A 5 24.47 8.99 6.38
CA PRO A 5 23.73 9.04 7.64
C PRO A 5 22.97 7.75 7.95
N TYR A 6 22.79 6.87 6.95
CA TYR A 6 22.10 5.59 7.08
C TYR A 6 22.99 4.45 7.61
N LEU A 7 24.31 4.66 7.67
CA LEU A 7 25.25 3.62 8.09
C LEU A 7 25.30 3.49 9.61
N VAL A 8 24.96 2.30 10.10
CA VAL A 8 24.96 1.98 11.53
C VAL A 8 26.04 0.96 11.86
N ASN A 9 27.02 1.36 12.67
CA ASN A 9 28.03 0.44 13.17
C ASN A 9 27.45 -0.48 14.27
N ILE A 10 27.63 -1.79 14.07
CA ILE A 10 27.10 -2.85 14.95
C ILE A 10 28.19 -3.57 15.75
N ALA A 11 29.46 -3.21 15.62
CA ALA A 11 30.60 -3.94 16.22
C ALA A 11 30.47 -4.15 17.75
N THR A 12 29.73 -3.28 18.45
CA THR A 12 29.50 -3.38 19.90
C THR A 12 28.46 -4.43 20.30
N ILE A 13 27.66 -4.93 19.36
CA ILE A 13 26.58 -5.91 19.60
C ILE A 13 26.80 -7.26 18.90
N VAL A 14 27.65 -7.32 17.87
CA VAL A 14 27.96 -8.57 17.16
C VAL A 14 28.54 -9.64 18.10
N GLY A 15 28.14 -10.89 17.90
CA GLY A 15 28.72 -12.06 18.59
C GLY A 15 28.02 -12.47 19.89
N LYS A 16 26.93 -11.79 20.29
CA LYS A 16 26.09 -12.15 21.44
C LYS A 16 24.62 -12.26 21.01
N ALA A 17 24.22 -13.44 20.53
CA ALA A 17 22.84 -13.71 20.13
C ALA A 17 21.84 -13.30 21.21
N GLY A 18 20.74 -12.67 20.80
CA GLY A 18 19.73 -12.12 21.71
C GLY A 18 20.06 -10.74 22.30
N THR A 19 21.19 -10.13 21.94
CA THR A 19 21.46 -8.72 22.25
C THR A 19 20.56 -7.84 21.37
N MET A 20 19.98 -6.81 21.98
CA MET A 20 19.21 -5.79 21.28
C MET A 20 19.78 -4.40 21.54
N ARG A 21 19.63 -3.51 20.56
CA ARG A 21 20.01 -2.10 20.68
C ARG A 21 19.00 -1.23 19.95
N THR A 22 18.59 -0.14 20.59
CA THR A 22 17.77 0.90 19.97
C THR A 22 18.63 2.11 19.63
N LEU A 23 18.31 2.77 18.52
CA LEU A 23 18.98 3.93 17.96
C LEU A 23 17.92 4.91 17.46
N GLU A 24 18.20 6.19 17.63
CA GLU A 24 17.42 7.28 17.05
C GLU A 24 18.36 8.03 16.10
N LEU A 25 17.99 8.13 14.83
CA LEU A 25 18.75 8.83 13.81
C LEU A 25 17.92 10.01 13.31
N ASP A 26 18.53 11.20 13.30
CA ASP A 26 17.92 12.45 12.82
C ASP A 26 18.89 13.08 11.82
N PHE A 27 18.42 13.23 10.58
CA PHE A 27 19.19 13.82 9.49
C PHE A 27 18.28 14.34 8.38
N ASP A 28 18.81 15.25 7.57
CA ASP A 28 18.15 15.69 6.35
C ASP A 28 18.37 14.68 5.21
N ALA A 29 17.31 14.39 4.45
CA ALA A 29 17.36 13.50 3.29
C ALA A 29 18.52 13.91 2.34
N PRO A 30 19.56 13.07 2.17
CA PRO A 30 20.74 13.45 1.37
C PRO A 30 20.42 13.58 -0.12
N GLU A 31 19.42 12.83 -0.56
CA GLU A 31 18.87 12.79 -1.92
C GLU A 31 17.34 12.67 -1.86
N ARG A 32 16.70 12.90 -3.01
CA ARG A 32 15.26 12.66 -3.16
C ARG A 32 14.96 11.16 -3.06
N ILE A 33 13.89 10.82 -2.36
CA ILE A 33 13.37 9.44 -2.23
C ILE A 33 11.94 9.40 -2.78
N GLY A 34 11.66 8.47 -3.69
CA GLY A 34 10.39 8.41 -4.42
C GLY A 34 10.43 9.14 -5.75
N GLU A 35 9.41 8.91 -6.57
CA GLU A 35 9.27 9.51 -7.90
C GLU A 35 7.81 9.82 -8.27
N GLY A 36 7.65 10.63 -9.32
CA GLY A 36 6.34 10.96 -9.87
C GLY A 36 5.59 11.98 -9.01
N LEU A 37 4.38 11.62 -8.56
CA LEU A 37 3.44 12.54 -7.90
C LEU A 37 3.63 12.66 -6.37
N GLY A 38 4.51 11.85 -5.78
CA GLY A 38 4.83 11.90 -4.36
C GLY A 38 6.29 11.51 -4.12
N TYR A 39 6.97 12.21 -3.23
CA TYR A 39 8.39 11.99 -2.90
C TYR A 39 8.76 12.69 -1.59
N ILE A 40 9.85 12.26 -0.95
CA ILE A 40 10.56 13.05 0.06
C ILE A 40 11.60 13.88 -0.70
N GLU A 41 11.52 15.21 -0.58
CA GLU A 41 12.46 16.11 -1.25
C GLU A 41 13.84 16.06 -0.58
N LYS A 42 14.90 16.33 -1.35
CA LYS A 42 16.24 16.45 -0.78
C LYS A 42 16.27 17.57 0.27
N GLY A 43 16.85 17.29 1.43
CA GLY A 43 16.93 18.25 2.53
C GLY A 43 15.73 18.22 3.48
N THR A 44 14.72 17.37 3.22
CA THR A 44 13.61 17.19 4.16
C THR A 44 14.07 16.37 5.37
N PRO A 45 13.71 16.76 6.61
CA PRO A 45 14.07 16.00 7.81
C PRO A 45 13.51 14.58 7.79
N ILE A 46 14.34 13.62 8.21
CA ILE A 46 13.99 12.22 8.42
C ILE A 46 14.33 11.86 9.87
N GLU A 47 13.31 11.44 10.61
CA GLU A 47 13.45 10.84 11.93
C GLU A 47 13.32 9.32 11.76
N LEU A 48 14.33 8.56 12.19
CA LEU A 48 14.38 7.10 12.04
C LEU A 48 14.71 6.43 13.38
N ASP A 49 13.70 5.78 13.95
CA ASP A 49 13.83 4.94 15.13
C ASP A 49 14.13 3.51 14.72
N VAL A 50 15.24 2.95 15.17
CA VAL A 50 15.71 1.62 14.75
C VAL A 50 15.97 0.74 15.97
N ARG A 51 15.42 -0.46 15.96
CA ARG A 51 15.77 -1.55 16.86
C ARG A 51 16.53 -2.63 16.09
N LEU A 52 17.77 -2.87 16.51
CA LEU A 52 18.62 -3.93 15.98
C LEU A 52 18.63 -5.12 16.94
N GLU A 53 18.37 -6.31 16.41
CA GLU A 53 18.36 -7.57 17.16
C GLU A 53 19.34 -8.57 16.53
N VAL A 54 20.24 -9.12 17.35
CA VAL A 54 21.24 -10.09 16.90
C VAL A 54 20.63 -11.48 16.80
N LEU A 55 20.53 -12.01 15.59
CA LEU A 55 20.07 -13.36 15.29
C LEU A 55 21.26 -14.28 14.99
N HIS A 56 20.98 -15.58 14.78
CA HIS A 56 22.02 -16.54 14.42
C HIS A 56 22.64 -16.22 13.06
N ASP A 57 21.80 -15.91 12.08
CA ASP A 57 22.19 -15.77 10.68
C ASP A 57 22.32 -14.30 10.23
N GLY A 58 22.12 -13.33 11.13
CA GLY A 58 22.17 -11.91 10.78
C GLY A 58 21.69 -10.95 11.87
N ILE A 59 21.38 -9.73 11.44
CA ILE A 59 20.81 -8.66 12.27
C ILE A 59 19.41 -8.31 11.74
N LEU A 60 18.40 -8.45 12.58
CA LEU A 60 17.07 -7.93 12.26
C LEU A 60 17.00 -6.45 12.63
N ALA A 61 16.74 -5.60 11.65
CA ALA A 61 16.48 -4.18 11.82
C ALA A 61 14.98 -3.93 11.72
N THR A 62 14.34 -3.58 12.84
CA THR A 62 12.96 -3.08 12.85
C THR A 62 13.01 -1.57 12.99
N ALA A 63 12.35 -0.84 12.10
CA ALA A 63 12.42 0.61 12.10
C ALA A 63 11.08 1.30 11.81
N SER A 64 10.95 2.49 12.36
CA SER A 64 9.87 3.44 12.12
C SER A 64 10.46 4.76 11.64
N LEU A 65 10.01 5.23 10.49
CA LEU A 65 10.44 6.46 9.84
C LEU A 65 9.30 7.48 9.89
N GLU A 66 9.61 8.70 10.33
CA GLU A 66 8.75 9.87 10.18
C GLU A 66 9.41 10.93 9.30
N SER A 67 8.67 11.48 8.33
CA SER A 67 9.11 12.57 7.46
C SER A 67 7.92 13.31 6.85
N ARG A 68 8.16 14.15 5.84
CA ARG A 68 7.13 14.83 5.05
C ARG A 68 7.24 14.44 3.58
N MET A 69 6.11 14.06 2.99
CA MET A 69 5.97 13.84 1.56
C MET A 69 5.58 15.16 0.87
N SER A 70 6.35 15.54 -0.13
CA SER A 70 5.99 16.54 -1.13
C SER A 70 5.39 15.87 -2.36
N GLY A 71 4.52 16.58 -3.08
CA GLY A 71 3.91 16.05 -4.29
C GLY A 71 2.91 16.99 -4.95
N GLU A 72 2.14 16.46 -5.89
CA GLU A 72 1.07 17.19 -6.57
C GLU A 72 -0.19 16.33 -6.68
N CYS A 73 -1.35 16.97 -6.47
CA CYS A 73 -2.63 16.33 -6.66
C CYS A 73 -2.78 15.86 -8.12
N SER A 74 -2.98 14.56 -8.31
CA SER A 74 -3.19 13.92 -9.61
C SER A 74 -4.37 14.49 -10.42
N ARG A 75 -5.32 15.16 -9.76
CA ARG A 75 -6.55 15.68 -10.39
C ARG A 75 -6.50 17.18 -10.68
N CYS A 76 -5.90 17.97 -9.80
CA CYS A 76 -5.96 19.44 -9.87
C CYS A 76 -4.61 20.15 -9.76
N LEU A 77 -3.51 19.39 -9.75
CA LEU A 77 -2.12 19.88 -9.68
C LEU A 77 -1.84 20.81 -8.49
N THR A 78 -2.67 20.73 -7.44
CA THR A 78 -2.41 21.46 -6.19
C THR A 78 -1.21 20.82 -5.51
N PRO A 79 -0.19 21.59 -5.12
CA PRO A 79 0.94 21.07 -4.34
C PRO A 79 0.45 20.40 -3.05
N LEU A 80 1.10 19.30 -2.70
CA LEU A 80 0.84 18.51 -1.50
C LEU A 80 2.07 18.53 -0.59
N ASP A 81 1.82 18.62 0.70
CA ASP A 81 2.85 18.54 1.75
C ASP A 81 2.25 17.84 2.97
N GLU A 82 2.33 16.51 2.97
CA GLU A 82 1.63 15.63 3.91
C GLU A 82 2.62 14.90 4.82
N PRO A 83 2.25 14.60 6.08
CA PRO A 83 3.07 13.76 6.94
C PRO A 83 3.19 12.34 6.36
N LEU A 84 4.39 11.78 6.40
CA LEU A 84 4.68 10.41 5.97
C LEU A 84 5.21 9.60 7.15
N ARG A 85 4.59 8.46 7.41
CA ARG A 85 5.06 7.45 8.37
C ARG A 85 5.22 6.13 7.67
N VAL A 86 6.36 5.49 7.88
CA VAL A 86 6.71 4.21 7.24
C VAL A 86 7.35 3.30 8.26
N ASP A 87 6.87 2.06 8.34
CA ASP A 87 7.45 1.03 9.19
C ASP A 87 8.02 -0.09 8.31
N PHE A 88 9.19 -0.62 8.66
CA PHE A 88 9.78 -1.76 7.99
C PHE A 88 10.55 -2.67 8.96
N ALA A 89 10.74 -3.92 8.55
CA ALA A 89 11.52 -4.89 9.32
C ALA A 89 12.31 -5.79 8.37
N GLU A 90 13.63 -5.64 8.36
CA GLU A 90 14.51 -6.30 7.39
C GLU A 90 15.66 -7.05 8.05
N LEU A 91 16.02 -8.20 7.49
CA LEU A 91 17.12 -9.03 7.96
C LEU A 91 18.38 -8.77 7.13
N PHE A 92 19.45 -8.37 7.80
CA PHE A 92 20.78 -8.21 7.23
C PHE A 92 21.61 -9.46 7.51
N ALA A 93 21.93 -10.23 6.46
CA ALA A 93 22.68 -11.49 6.58
C ALA A 93 24.17 -11.27 6.86
N TYR A 94 24.81 -12.14 7.64
CA TYR A 94 26.28 -12.08 7.84
C TYR A 94 27.09 -12.57 6.66
N ALA A 95 26.51 -13.45 5.84
CA ALA A 95 27.11 -14.00 4.65
C ALA A 95 26.10 -13.89 3.52
N ARG A 96 26.61 -13.70 2.31
CA ARG A 96 25.82 -13.64 1.09
C ARG A 96 24.92 -14.87 0.97
N ASP A 97 23.62 -14.63 1.08
CA ASP A 97 22.56 -15.61 0.88
C ASP A 97 21.75 -15.15 -0.33
N GLU A 98 21.56 -16.02 -1.32
CA GLU A 98 20.80 -15.67 -2.52
C GLU A 98 19.32 -15.36 -2.23
N ALA A 99 18.82 -15.78 -1.07
CA ALA A 99 17.44 -15.54 -0.63
C ALA A 99 17.26 -14.23 0.15
N LEU A 100 18.33 -13.58 0.60
CA LEU A 100 18.28 -12.35 1.37
C LEU A 100 18.87 -11.19 0.57
N GLU A 101 18.18 -10.05 0.59
CA GLU A 101 18.54 -8.88 -0.21
C GLU A 101 19.62 -8.01 0.44
N TYR A 102 19.73 -8.06 1.78
CA TYR A 102 20.61 -7.18 2.54
C TYR A 102 21.70 -7.95 3.29
N GLU A 103 22.90 -7.37 3.32
CA GLU A 103 24.09 -7.96 3.92
C GLU A 103 24.73 -7.01 4.95
N VAL A 104 25.33 -7.57 5.98
CA VAL A 104 26.22 -6.85 6.89
C VAL A 104 27.58 -6.70 6.22
N HIS A 105 28.10 -5.47 6.16
CA HIS A 105 29.40 -5.16 5.59
C HIS A 105 30.29 -4.49 6.63
N ASP A 106 31.49 -5.03 6.89
CA ASP A 106 32.48 -4.46 7.81
C ASP A 106 31.88 -4.01 9.17
N ASP A 107 31.14 -4.91 9.82
CA ASP A 107 30.41 -4.64 11.07
C ASP A 107 29.46 -3.43 10.99
N THR A 108 28.88 -3.21 9.82
CA THR A 108 27.97 -2.10 9.52
C THR A 108 26.71 -2.61 8.83
N VAL A 109 25.58 -2.01 9.20
CA VAL A 109 24.27 -2.17 8.56
C VAL A 109 23.98 -0.88 7.79
N ASP A 110 23.72 -1.00 6.49
CA ASP A 110 23.30 0.12 5.66
C ASP A 110 21.78 0.15 5.55
N LEU A 111 21.15 1.13 6.20
CA LEU A 111 19.70 1.27 6.22
C LEU A 111 19.17 2.02 4.99
N GLU A 112 20.03 2.55 4.11
CA GLU A 112 19.56 3.36 2.98
C GLU A 112 18.67 2.57 2.01
N PRO A 113 19.07 1.36 1.54
CA PRO A 113 18.23 0.58 0.64
C PRO A 113 16.84 0.25 1.20
N PRO A 114 16.70 -0.36 2.41
CA PRO A 114 15.37 -0.67 2.92
C PRO A 114 14.54 0.57 3.27
N VAL A 115 15.17 1.68 3.67
CA VAL A 115 14.46 2.96 3.84
C VAL A 115 13.89 3.43 2.51
N ARG A 116 14.68 3.40 1.43
CA ARG A 116 14.23 3.81 0.10
C ARG A 116 13.07 2.94 -0.39
N ASP A 117 13.20 1.62 -0.24
CA ASP A 117 12.17 0.68 -0.69
C ASP A 117 10.88 0.86 0.10
N ALA A 118 10.96 0.94 1.43
CA ALA A 118 9.81 1.14 2.28
C ALA A 118 9.09 2.47 1.99
N VAL A 119 9.84 3.57 1.80
CA VAL A 119 9.28 4.87 1.45
C VAL A 119 8.59 4.82 0.09
N VAL A 120 9.26 4.31 -0.94
CA VAL A 120 8.70 4.25 -2.31
C VAL A 120 7.41 3.45 -2.34
N LEU A 121 7.34 2.34 -1.59
CA LEU A 121 6.16 1.50 -1.49
C LEU A 121 5.03 2.12 -0.68
N ALA A 122 5.34 2.99 0.30
CA ALA A 122 4.35 3.68 1.11
C ALA A 122 3.72 4.90 0.41
N LEU A 123 4.40 5.47 -0.58
CA LEU A 123 3.90 6.64 -1.30
C LEU A 123 2.64 6.33 -2.13
N PRO A 124 1.61 7.19 -2.10
CA PRO A 124 0.40 6.98 -2.88
C PRO A 124 0.69 7.10 -4.39
N PHE A 125 0.23 6.12 -5.17
CA PHE A 125 0.38 6.16 -6.63
C PHE A 125 -0.38 7.33 -7.29
N GLN A 126 -1.54 7.71 -6.75
CA GLN A 126 -2.38 8.81 -7.23
C GLN A 126 -2.85 9.68 -6.06
N PRO A 127 -1.98 10.56 -5.53
CA PRO A 127 -2.37 11.42 -4.42
C PRO A 127 -3.42 12.43 -4.86
N VAL A 128 -4.30 12.79 -3.93
CA VAL A 128 -5.35 13.80 -4.12
C VAL A 128 -5.34 14.76 -2.94
N CYS A 129 -5.55 16.06 -3.21
CA CYS A 129 -5.55 17.08 -2.15
C CYS A 129 -6.76 16.99 -1.20
N ARG A 130 -7.81 16.26 -1.60
CA ARG A 130 -8.99 15.93 -0.81
C ARG A 130 -9.74 14.74 -1.42
N PRO A 131 -10.56 13.99 -0.66
CA PRO A 131 -11.27 12.81 -1.18
C PRO A 131 -12.22 13.11 -2.35
N ASP A 132 -12.84 14.29 -2.38
CA ASP A 132 -13.87 14.74 -3.32
C ASP A 132 -13.31 15.70 -4.39
N CYS A 133 -12.06 15.52 -4.79
CA CYS A 133 -11.28 16.54 -5.50
C CYS A 133 -11.80 17.07 -6.86
N LEU A 134 -12.88 16.65 -7.50
CA LEU A 134 -13.36 17.13 -8.84
C LEU A 134 -12.33 17.19 -10.00
N GLY A 135 -11.28 18.01 -9.92
CA GLY A 135 -10.16 18.07 -10.86
C GLY A 135 -10.05 19.44 -11.53
N LEU A 136 -9.40 19.46 -12.69
CA LEU A 136 -9.40 20.62 -13.57
C LEU A 136 -10.51 20.48 -14.63
N ASP A 137 -11.03 21.62 -15.05
CA ASP A 137 -11.86 21.74 -16.24
C ASP A 137 -10.99 21.42 -17.49
N PRO A 138 -11.43 20.50 -18.37
CA PRO A 138 -10.67 20.11 -19.55
C PRO A 138 -10.59 21.20 -20.64
N GLU A 139 -11.48 22.18 -20.65
CA GLU A 139 -11.49 23.30 -21.60
C GLU A 139 -10.63 24.47 -21.12
N THR A 140 -10.79 24.86 -19.85
CA THR A 140 -10.16 26.07 -19.30
C THR A 140 -8.89 25.80 -18.48
N GLY A 141 -8.76 24.59 -17.91
CA GLY A 141 -7.71 24.24 -16.97
C GLY A 141 -7.91 24.80 -15.55
N GLU A 142 -9.05 25.44 -15.26
CA GLU A 142 -9.37 25.95 -13.92
C GLU A 142 -9.82 24.84 -12.97
N LYS A 143 -9.65 25.04 -11.66
CA LYS A 143 -10.08 24.05 -10.65
C LYS A 143 -11.60 24.02 -10.54
N LEU A 144 -12.18 22.83 -10.66
CA LEU A 144 -13.62 22.65 -10.52
C LEU A 144 -14.08 22.85 -9.07
N VAL A 145 -15.13 23.64 -8.89
CA VAL A 145 -15.85 23.81 -7.63
C VAL A 145 -17.17 23.04 -7.60
N GLU A 146 -17.72 22.74 -8.79
CA GLU A 146 -18.95 21.98 -8.99
C GLU A 146 -18.73 20.95 -10.11
N PRO A 147 -19.50 19.83 -10.13
CA PRO A 147 -19.41 18.85 -11.21
C PRO A 147 -19.72 19.47 -12.58
N LEU A 148 -19.03 19.02 -13.62
CA LEU A 148 -19.35 19.40 -14.99
C LEU A 148 -20.73 18.87 -15.38
N GLU A 149 -21.51 19.70 -16.08
CA GLU A 149 -22.73 19.23 -16.74
C GLU A 149 -22.37 18.23 -17.85
N GLU A 150 -23.16 17.17 -17.97
CA GLU A 150 -22.97 16.16 -19.00
C GLU A 150 -23.25 16.77 -20.38
N GLN A 151 -22.18 17.02 -21.15
CA GLN A 151 -22.27 17.54 -22.50
C GLN A 151 -21.94 16.41 -23.48
N ALA A 152 -22.74 16.30 -24.55
CA ALA A 152 -22.44 15.35 -25.61
C ALA A 152 -21.04 15.65 -26.17
N PRO A 153 -20.11 14.69 -26.17
CA PRO A 153 -18.75 14.95 -26.64
C PRO A 153 -18.81 15.40 -28.09
N ALA A 154 -18.20 16.55 -28.39
CA ALA A 154 -18.04 17.00 -29.75
C ALA A 154 -17.17 15.99 -30.49
N VAL A 155 -17.75 15.31 -31.50
CA VAL A 155 -17.02 14.33 -32.31
C VAL A 155 -15.93 15.07 -33.11
N ASP A 156 -14.67 14.71 -32.90
CA ASP A 156 -13.55 15.26 -33.66
C ASP A 156 -13.79 15.06 -35.17
N PRO A 157 -13.74 16.13 -36.00
CA PRO A 157 -13.97 16.02 -37.44
C PRO A 157 -13.10 14.99 -38.15
N ARG A 158 -11.89 14.70 -37.64
CA ARG A 158 -10.98 13.68 -38.19
C ARG A 158 -11.55 12.27 -38.06
N TRP A 159 -12.50 12.06 -37.15
CA TRP A 159 -13.12 10.78 -36.84
C TRP A 159 -14.51 10.64 -37.49
N ALA A 160 -14.96 11.63 -38.27
CA ALA A 160 -16.29 11.64 -38.90
C ALA A 160 -16.54 10.39 -39.78
N ALA A 161 -15.50 9.84 -40.41
CA ALA A 161 -15.61 8.63 -41.23
C ALA A 161 -15.97 7.36 -40.41
N LEU A 162 -15.79 7.38 -39.09
CA LEU A 162 -16.10 6.28 -38.18
C LEU A 162 -17.55 6.33 -37.65
N ALA A 163 -18.30 7.41 -37.90
CA ALA A 163 -19.66 7.58 -37.38
C ALA A 163 -20.64 6.48 -37.83
N GLY A 164 -20.34 5.78 -38.94
CA GLY A 164 -21.13 4.65 -39.44
C GLY A 164 -20.77 3.28 -38.85
N PHE A 165 -19.73 3.17 -38.01
CA PHE A 165 -19.24 1.91 -37.46
C PHE A 165 -19.53 1.84 -35.95
N GLY A 166 -20.65 1.22 -35.58
CA GLY A 166 -20.99 0.93 -34.18
C GLY A 166 -20.30 -0.33 -33.66
N ALA A 167 -20.07 -0.41 -32.34
CA ALA A 167 -19.63 -1.64 -31.70
C ALA A 167 -20.71 -2.73 -31.85
N SER A 168 -20.31 -3.98 -32.10
CA SER A 168 -21.23 -5.12 -32.10
C SER A 168 -21.65 -5.41 -30.66
N THR A 169 -22.80 -4.90 -30.24
CA THR A 169 -23.36 -5.20 -28.92
C THR A 169 -23.99 -6.59 -28.94
N GLU A 170 -23.30 -7.61 -28.46
CA GLU A 170 -23.98 -8.78 -27.88
C GLU A 170 -24.63 -8.30 -26.57
N ALA A 171 -25.91 -7.97 -26.65
CA ALA A 171 -26.70 -7.62 -25.49
C ALA A 171 -26.74 -8.82 -24.55
N ALA A 172 -26.11 -8.70 -23.37
CA ALA A 172 -26.44 -9.55 -22.24
C ALA A 172 -27.89 -9.24 -21.84
N GLU A 173 -28.80 -10.11 -22.24
CA GLU A 173 -30.21 -10.06 -21.88
C GLU A 173 -30.34 -10.33 -20.37
N GLU A 174 -30.49 -9.29 -19.56
CA GLU A 174 -30.93 -9.42 -18.18
C GLU A 174 -32.38 -9.97 -18.21
N PRO A 175 -32.66 -11.13 -17.58
CA PRO A 175 -34.00 -11.69 -17.62
C PRO A 175 -34.94 -10.80 -16.82
N ALA A 176 -36.01 -10.35 -17.48
CA ALA A 176 -37.11 -9.62 -16.87
C ALA A 176 -37.68 -10.41 -15.68
N THR A 177 -37.63 -9.80 -14.49
CA THR A 177 -38.34 -10.27 -13.31
C THR A 177 -39.85 -10.18 -13.55
N GLY A 178 -40.45 -11.31 -13.93
CA GLY A 178 -41.90 -11.50 -13.94
C GLY A 178 -42.43 -11.59 -12.51
N SER A 179 -43.40 -10.75 -12.19
CA SER A 179 -44.20 -10.80 -10.97
C SER A 179 -45.11 -12.04 -11.00
N GLU A 180 -44.79 -13.06 -10.20
CA GLU A 180 -45.75 -14.11 -9.84
C GLU A 180 -46.12 -13.98 -8.35
N GLU A 181 -47.43 -13.81 -8.12
CA GLU A 181 -48.07 -13.79 -6.82
C GLU A 181 -47.83 -15.11 -6.07
N VAL A 182 -47.21 -15.04 -4.89
CA VAL A 182 -47.04 -16.20 -4.01
C VAL A 182 -48.34 -16.42 -3.23
N ALA A 183 -49.16 -17.36 -3.69
CA ALA A 183 -50.22 -17.96 -2.90
C ALA A 183 -49.59 -18.83 -1.79
N GLY A 184 -49.83 -18.47 -0.53
CA GLY A 184 -49.28 -19.14 0.64
C GLY A 184 -49.78 -20.59 0.80
N PRO A 185 -48.94 -21.53 1.27
CA PRO A 185 -49.38 -22.89 1.53
C PRO A 185 -50.15 -23.00 2.85
N ARG A 186 -51.23 -23.78 2.79
CA ARG A 186 -52.15 -24.13 3.88
C ARG A 186 -51.51 -25.14 4.86
N GLU A 187 -51.90 -25.00 6.12
CA GLU A 187 -51.65 -25.95 7.22
C GLU A 187 -51.91 -27.41 6.82
N THR A 188 -50.97 -28.30 7.18
CA THR A 188 -51.26 -29.71 7.38
C THR A 188 -50.57 -30.23 8.64
N ASP A 189 -51.42 -30.55 9.61
CA ASP A 189 -51.35 -31.53 10.69
C ASP A 189 -49.99 -32.13 11.11
N VAL A 190 -49.66 -31.88 12.37
CA VAL A 190 -48.67 -32.59 13.17
C VAL A 190 -49.22 -33.96 13.58
N ARG A 191 -48.50 -35.03 13.26
CA ARG A 191 -48.65 -36.33 13.94
C ARG A 191 -47.31 -36.86 14.42
N GLU A 192 -47.31 -37.21 15.71
CA GLU A 192 -46.25 -37.78 16.53
C GLU A 192 -45.67 -39.09 15.99
N GLY A 193 -44.42 -39.40 16.34
CA GLY A 193 -43.97 -40.80 16.40
C GLY A 193 -42.48 -41.10 16.27
N THR A 194 -41.74 -40.96 17.39
CA THR A 194 -40.66 -41.86 17.86
C THR A 194 -39.55 -42.33 16.89
N ARG A 195 -38.29 -41.95 17.20
CA ARG A 195 -37.24 -42.89 17.70
C ARG A 195 -35.92 -42.15 17.94
N ASN A 196 -35.47 -42.13 19.18
CA ASN A 196 -34.09 -41.82 19.55
C ASN A 196 -33.16 -42.95 19.09
N HIS A 197 -32.02 -42.60 18.50
CA HIS A 197 -30.86 -43.48 18.43
C HIS A 197 -29.60 -42.67 18.76
N ASP A 198 -29.11 -42.88 19.98
CA ASP A 198 -27.85 -42.38 20.51
C ASP A 198 -26.66 -42.92 19.70
N TYR A 199 -25.72 -42.04 19.37
CA TYR A 199 -24.35 -42.41 19.04
C TYR A 199 -23.40 -41.34 19.57
N LYS A 200 -22.56 -41.68 20.55
CA LYS A 200 -21.30 -40.98 20.78
C LYS A 200 -20.21 -41.96 21.20
N GLY A 201 -19.28 -42.15 20.26
CA GLY A 201 -18.12 -43.02 20.37
C GLY A 201 -17.00 -42.44 21.23
N GLU A 202 -16.13 -43.37 21.60
CA GLU A 202 -15.08 -43.32 22.60
C GLU A 202 -13.88 -42.43 22.25
N SER A 203 -13.32 -41.81 23.30
CA SER A 203 -11.99 -41.22 23.36
C SER A 203 -10.99 -42.25 23.89
N GLY A 204 -10.00 -42.63 23.08
CA GLY A 204 -8.85 -43.44 23.51
C GLY A 204 -7.59 -42.58 23.71
N GLN A 205 -7.11 -42.50 24.96
CA GLN A 205 -5.76 -42.06 25.32
C GLN A 205 -5.00 -43.26 25.93
N ARG A 206 -3.79 -43.50 25.44
CA ARG A 206 -2.66 -44.10 26.15
C ARG A 206 -1.39 -43.42 25.69
#